data_AF-A0A357YF54-F1
#
_entry.id   AF-A0A357YF54-F1
#
_cell.length_a   1.000
_cell.length_b   1.000
_cell.length_c   1.000
_cell.angle_alpha   90.00
_cell.angle_beta   90.00
_cell.angle_gamma   90.00
#
_symmetry.space_group_name_H-M   'P 1'
#
loop_
_entity.id
_entity.type
_entity.pdbx_description
1 polymer ?
#
loop_
_entity_poly.entity_id
_entity_poly.type
_entity_poly.pdbx_seq_one_letter_code
_entity_poly.pdbx_strand_id
1 'polypeptide(L)'
;FDILLDGPRIHRFAAPRVASRNTHGTGCTLSAAIATFLAQGWPLPEAVGRAKQFLTAAIVSALPLGSGHGPVNHWQGAKSFTSDGSDRSD
;
A
#
# COMPACT_ATOMS: atom_id res chain seq x y z
N PHE A 1 8.18 9.50 1.81
CA PHE A 1 8.85 8.33 1.22
C PHE A 1 9.17 7.40 2.37
N ASP A 2 9.25 6.10 2.09
CA ASP A 2 9.52 5.05 3.08
C ASP A 2 10.82 4.35 2.71
N ILE A 3 11.48 3.74 3.71
CA ILE A 3 12.78 3.07 3.56
C ILE A 3 12.65 1.63 4.07
N LEU A 4 13.14 0.68 3.28
CA LEU A 4 13.38 -0.70 3.71
C LEU A 4 14.89 -0.92 3.81
N LEU A 5 15.33 -1.45 4.95
CA LEU A 5 16.68 -1.95 5.16
C LEU A 5 16.65 -3.47 4.98
N ASP A 6 17.38 -3.97 3.98
CA ASP A 6 17.48 -5.39 3.64
C ASP A 6 18.97 -5.81 3.68
N GLY A 7 19.45 -6.12 4.89
CA GLY A 7 20.87 -6.32 5.15
C GLY A 7 21.68 -5.06 4.77
N PRO A 8 22.68 -5.15 3.86
CA PRO A 8 23.45 -3.99 3.42
C PRO A 8 22.71 -3.13 2.38
N ARG A 9 21.56 -3.57 1.85
CA ARG A 9 20.80 -2.85 0.83
C ARG A 9 19.79 -1.91 1.46
N ILE A 10 19.62 -0.75 0.83
CA ILE A 10 18.62 0.26 1.20
C ILE A 10 17.70 0.45 0.00
N HIS A 11 16.41 0.19 0.20
CA HIS A 11 15.37 0.42 -0.82
C HIS A 11 14.53 1.63 -0.42
N ARG A 12 14.28 2.52 -1.38
CA ARG A 12 13.46 3.72 -1.17
C ARG A 12 12.17 3.62 -1.96
N PHE A 13 11.04 3.80 -1.27
CA PHE A 13 9.72 3.79 -1.86
C PHE A 13 9.10 5.18 -1.76
N ALA A 14 8.89 5.83 -2.90
CA ALA A 14 8.33 7.18 -2.96
C ALA A 14 6.93 7.16 -3.57
N ALA A 15 6.05 7.99 -3.01
CA ALA A 15 4.75 8.31 -3.56
C ALA A 15 4.46 9.79 -3.24
N PRO A 16 3.66 10.49 -4.07
CA PRO A 16 3.22 11.84 -3.76
C PRO A 16 2.57 11.92 -2.37
N ARG A 17 2.82 13.02 -1.65
CA ARG A 17 2.14 13.26 -0.38
C ARG A 17 0.70 13.67 -0.69
N VAL A 18 -0.26 12.90 -0.20
CA VAL A 18 -1.68 13.19 -0.35
C VAL A 18 -2.12 14.09 0.79
N ALA A 19 -2.74 15.24 0.48
CA ALA A 19 -3.39 16.08 1.47
C ALA A 19 -4.73 15.44 1.87
N SER A 20 -4.70 14.58 2.89
CA SER A 20 -5.87 13.86 3.39
C SER A 20 -5.91 13.88 4.91
N ARG A 21 -7.11 14.00 5.49
CA ARG A 21 -7.37 13.80 6.93
C ARG A 21 -7.70 12.34 7.25
N ASN A 22 -7.87 11.51 6.22
CA ASN A 22 -8.26 10.10 6.34
C ASN A 22 -7.01 9.23 6.44
N THR A 23 -6.36 9.27 7.60
CA THR A 23 -5.10 8.56 7.86
C THR A 23 -5.24 7.47 8.91
N HIS A 24 -6.44 7.22 9.42
CA HIS A 24 -6.64 6.14 10.39
C HIS A 24 -6.40 4.79 9.71
N GLY A 25 -5.65 3.92 10.39
CA GLY A 25 -5.34 2.58 9.90
C GLY A 25 -4.25 2.51 8.82
N THR A 26 -3.60 3.60 8.41
CA THR A 26 -2.57 3.55 7.34
C THR A 26 -1.43 2.58 7.65
N GLY A 27 -0.96 2.53 8.90
CA GLY A 27 0.07 1.59 9.35
C GLY A 27 -0.40 0.14 9.30
N CYS A 28 -1.60 -0.15 9.82
CA CYS A 28 -2.19 -1.49 9.79
C CYS A 28 -2.46 -1.96 8.36
N THR A 29 -2.95 -1.07 7.49
CA THR A 29 -3.15 -1.37 6.07
C THR A 29 -1.83 -1.65 5.37
N LEU A 30 -0.77 -0.87 5.66
CA LEU A 30 0.55 -1.11 5.07
C LEU A 30 1.10 -2.47 5.48
N SER A 31 1.09 -2.79 6.78
CA SER A 31 1.63 -4.06 7.28
C SER A 31 0.83 -5.26 6.79
N ALA A 32 -0.50 -5.17 6.78
CA ALA A 32 -1.37 -6.21 6.24
C ALA A 32 -1.11 -6.44 4.73
N ALA A 33 -0.93 -5.37 3.95
CA ALA A 33 -0.62 -5.49 2.53
C ALA A 33 0.78 -6.13 2.30
N ILE A 34 1.80 -5.74 3.09
CA ILE A 34 3.13 -6.39 3.02
C ILE A 34 3.00 -7.89 3.29
N ALA A 35 2.35 -8.27 4.40
CA ALA A 35 2.15 -9.66 4.76
C ALA A 35 1.40 -10.44 3.66
N THR A 36 0.39 -9.81 3.04
CA THR A 36 -0.38 -10.42 1.95
C THR A 36 0.47 -10.69 0.71
N PHE A 37 1.28 -9.72 0.27
CA PHE A 37 2.14 -9.92 -0.90
C PHE A 37 3.28 -10.92 -0.62
N LEU A 38 3.84 -10.92 0.59
CA LEU A 38 4.78 -11.96 1.00
C LEU A 38 4.13 -13.36 0.95
N ALA A 39 2.91 -13.51 1.46
CA ALA A 39 2.17 -14.78 1.42
C ALA A 39 1.83 -15.25 -0.01
N GLN A 40 1.79 -14.32 -0.98
CA GLN A 40 1.65 -14.63 -2.40
C GLN A 40 2.97 -15.01 -3.09
N GLY A 41 4.10 -14.97 -2.36
CA GLY A 41 5.41 -15.36 -2.88
C GLY A 41 6.25 -14.23 -3.47
N TRP A 42 5.82 -12.97 -3.35
CA TRP A 42 6.62 -11.84 -3.81
C TRP A 42 7.89 -11.69 -2.96
N PRO A 43 9.06 -11.37 -3.56
CA PRO A 43 10.24 -11.06 -2.78
C PRO A 43 10.05 -9.78 -1.94
N LEU A 44 10.81 -9.64 -0.85
CA LEU A 44 10.55 -8.64 0.18
C LEU A 44 10.50 -7.18 -0.32
N PRO A 45 11.46 -6.68 -1.13
CA PRO A 45 11.39 -5.32 -1.67
C PRO A 45 10.15 -5.10 -2.56
N GLU A 46 9.79 -6.07 -3.38
CA GLU A 46 8.62 -6.05 -4.26
C GLU A 46 7.32 -6.05 -3.46
N ALA A 47 7.23 -6.89 -2.42
CA ALA A 47 6.08 -6.92 -1.52
C ALA A 47 5.86 -5.57 -0.81
N VAL A 48 6.94 -4.92 -0.36
CA VAL A 48 6.89 -3.57 0.24
C VAL A 48 6.50 -2.52 -0.80
N GLY A 49 7.03 -2.59 -2.02
CA GLY A 49 6.66 -1.70 -3.12
C GLY A 49 5.18 -1.80 -3.50
N ARG A 50 4.66 -3.03 -3.64
CA ARG A 50 3.25 -3.31 -3.91
C ARG A 50 2.35 -2.83 -2.76
N ALA A 51 2.74 -3.08 -1.50
CA ALA A 51 2.01 -2.57 -0.35
C ALA A 51 1.98 -1.03 -0.29
N LYS A 52 3.07 -0.37 -0.71
CA LYS A 52 3.10 1.09 -0.81
C LYS A 52 2.12 1.61 -1.87
N GLN A 53 2.06 0.96 -3.03
CA GLN A 53 1.10 1.29 -4.09
C GLN A 53 -0.34 1.09 -3.61
N PHE A 54 -0.64 -0.04 -2.96
CA PHE A 54 -1.94 -0.34 -2.35
C PHE A 54 -2.38 0.77 -1.40
N LEU A 55 -1.53 1.11 -0.42
CA LEU A 55 -1.86 2.13 0.58
C LEU A 55 -2.05 3.50 -0.07
N THR A 56 -1.22 3.84 -1.05
CA THR A 56 -1.31 5.14 -1.74
C THR A 56 -2.65 5.26 -2.45
N ALA A 57 -3.06 4.24 -3.21
CA ALA A 57 -4.36 4.20 -3.86
C ALA A 57 -5.51 4.32 -2.82
N ALA A 58 -5.41 3.60 -1.70
CA ALA A 58 -6.41 3.64 -0.64
C ALA A 58 -6.54 5.02 0.03
N ILE A 59 -5.44 5.76 0.21
CA ILE A 59 -5.44 7.12 0.78
C ILE A 59 -6.01 8.12 -0.21
N VAL A 60 -5.62 8.04 -1.50
CA VAL A 60 -6.09 8.96 -2.55
C VAL A 60 -7.61 8.92 -2.70
N SER A 61 -8.21 7.75 -2.57
CA SER A 61 -9.67 7.56 -2.71
C SER A 61 -10.41 7.47 -1.38
N ALA A 62 -9.79 7.91 -0.28
CA ALA A 62 -10.40 7.85 1.05
C ALA A 62 -11.59 8.81 1.15
N LEU A 63 -12.72 8.31 1.67
CA LEU A 63 -13.93 9.12 1.87
C LEU A 63 -13.92 9.78 3.25
N PRO A 64 -14.39 11.04 3.39
CA PRO A 64 -14.47 11.72 4.68
C PRO A 64 -15.60 11.12 5.51
N LEU A 65 -15.28 10.06 6.26
CA LEU A 65 -16.21 9.38 7.14
C LEU A 65 -15.93 9.76 8.60
N GLY A 66 -16.98 10.17 9.30
CA GLY A 66 -16.90 10.62 10.70
C GLY A 66 -16.37 12.05 10.85
N SER A 67 -16.25 12.49 12.10
CA SER A 67 -15.81 13.85 12.47
C SER A 67 -14.31 13.96 12.77
N GLY A 68 -13.57 12.84 12.73
CA GLY A 68 -12.15 12.74 13.06
C GLY A 68 -11.26 12.34 11.88
N HIS A 69 -10.20 11.56 12.14
CA HIS A 69 -9.38 10.98 11.07
C HIS A 69 -10.13 9.79 10.46
N GLY A 70 -10.64 9.94 9.24
CA GLY A 70 -11.36 8.88 8.55
C GLY A 70 -10.46 7.69 8.16
N PRO A 71 -11.06 6.55 7.82
CA PRO A 71 -10.33 5.37 7.34
C PRO A 71 -9.85 5.55 5.90
N VAL A 72 -8.85 4.78 5.51
CA VAL A 72 -8.46 4.65 4.09
C VAL A 72 -9.43 3.74 3.33
N ASN A 73 -9.48 3.83 2.01
CA ASN A 73 -10.39 3.05 1.17
C ASN A 73 -9.73 1.76 0.65
N HIS A 74 -9.89 0.65 1.38
CA HIS A 74 -9.26 -0.64 1.05
C HIS A 74 -9.71 -1.21 -0.30
N TRP A 75 -10.97 -0.98 -0.68
CA TRP A 75 -11.50 -1.45 -1.96
C TRP A 75 -10.73 -0.85 -3.14
N GLN A 76 -10.41 0.44 -3.07
CA GLN A 76 -9.62 1.07 -4.12
C GLN A 76 -8.16 0.61 -4.12
N GLY A 77 -7.60 0.35 -2.93
CA GLY A 77 -6.29 -0.27 -2.80
C GLY A 77 -6.22 -1.62 -3.50
N ALA A 78 -7.25 -2.46 -3.38
CA ALA A 78 -7.30 -3.75 -4.08
C ALA A 78 -7.45 -3.58 -5.59
N LYS A 79 -8.33 -2.66 -6.03
CA LYS A 79 -8.58 -2.39 -7.45
C LYS A 79 -7.36 -1.91 -8.23
N SER A 80 -6.35 -1.31 -7.58
CA SER A 80 -5.11 -0.93 -8.26
C SER A 80 -4.30 -2.13 -8.78
N PHE A 81 -4.67 -3.36 -8.41
CA PHE A 81 -4.02 -4.60 -8.86
C PHE A 81 -4.93 -5.51 -9.69
N THR A 82 -6.19 -5.14 -9.94
CA THR A 82 -7.17 -6.00 -10.64
C THR A 82 -7.49 -5.53 -12.07
N SER A 83 -6.73 -4.59 -12.62
CA SER A 83 -7.01 -3.99 -13.94
C SER A 83 -6.17 -4.54 -15.09
N ASP A 84 -5.29 -5.51 -14.84
CA ASP A 84 -4.58 -6.20 -15.92
C ASP A 84 -4.45 -7.70 -15.61
N GLY A 85 -5.06 -8.53 -16.45
CA GLY A 85 -5.04 -10.00 -16.36
C GLY A 85 -3.68 -10.61 -16.74
N SER A 86 -2.58 -9.86 -16.61
CA SER A 86 -1.24 -10.21 -17.08
C SER A 86 -0.25 -10.57 -15.97
N ASP A 87 -0.57 -10.31 -14.69
CA ASP A 87 0.35 -10.49 -13.55
C ASP A 87 0.35 -11.92 -12.96
N ARG A 88 -0.07 -12.91 -13.75
CA ARG A 88 0.11 -14.35 -13.48
C ARG A 88 0.96 -14.95 -14.59
N SER A 89 2.25 -14.67 -14.58
CA SER A 89 3.24 -15.48 -15.30
C SER A 89 3.89 -16.43 -14.29
N ASP A 90 3.52 -17.70 -14.41
CA ASP A 90 4.23 -18.96 -14.06
C ASP A 90 5.01 -19.06 -12.73
#